data_AF-A0A9W8H1Y4-F1
#
_entry.id   AF-A0A9W8H1Y4-F1
#
_cell.length_a   1.000
_cell.length_b   1.000
_cell.length_c   1.000
_cell.angle_alpha   90.00
_cell.angle_beta   90.00
_cell.angle_gamma   90.00
#
_symmetry.space_group_name_H-M   'P 1'
#
loop_
_entity.id
_entity.type
_entity.pdbx_description
1 polymer ?
#
loop_
_entity_poly.entity_id
_entity_poly.type
_entity_poly.pdbx_seq_one_letter_code
_entity_poly.pdbx_strand_id
1 'polypeptide(L)'
;MSEQKLSKHIDQFTLAVDQVQRALEPILKQPLSEVLPKLSTIQRCELEALVAYSIDTLFWIFLKINGVPPKEHPVMKELQRVQRYIAKINSAKTTPSTGNDGRTMQLDKDAADRFIKSVISPSSSSSKR
;
A
#
# COMPACT_ATOMS: atom_id res chain seq x y z
N MET A 1 11.24 -34.37 -27.82
CA MET A 1 10.85 -32.94 -27.90
C MET A 1 10.15 -32.44 -26.63
N SER A 2 9.29 -33.23 -25.97
CA SER A 2 8.63 -32.86 -24.70
C SER A 2 9.57 -32.79 -23.49
N GLU A 3 10.50 -33.74 -23.35
CA GLU A 3 11.44 -33.79 -22.19
C GLU A 3 12.43 -32.64 -22.18
N GLN A 4 13.03 -32.30 -23.33
CA GLN A 4 13.90 -31.13 -23.46
C GLN A 4 13.16 -29.82 -23.14
N LYS A 5 11.87 -29.73 -23.50
CA LYS A 5 11.05 -28.57 -23.15
C LYS A 5 10.84 -28.50 -21.64
N LEU A 6 10.52 -29.62 -20.99
CA LEU A 6 10.33 -29.68 -19.54
C LEU A 6 11.60 -29.30 -18.77
N SER A 7 12.76 -29.85 -19.15
CA SER A 7 14.05 -29.51 -18.55
C SER A 7 14.29 -28.01 -18.56
N LYS A 8 14.10 -27.35 -19.71
CA LYS A 8 14.27 -25.89 -19.84
C LYS A 8 13.36 -25.09 -18.90
N HIS A 9 12.13 -25.54 -18.67
CA HIS A 9 11.22 -24.85 -17.76
C HIS A 9 11.65 -25.01 -16.30
N ILE A 10 12.18 -26.17 -15.93
CA ILE A 10 12.73 -26.43 -14.59
C ILE A 10 13.96 -25.55 -14.37
N ASP A 11 14.89 -25.52 -15.33
CA ASP A 11 16.10 -24.70 -15.22
C ASP A 11 15.74 -23.21 -15.08
N GLN A 12 14.82 -22.72 -15.90
CA GLN A 12 14.33 -21.35 -15.82
C GLN A 12 13.64 -21.06 -14.48
N PHE A 13 12.83 -22.00 -13.97
CA PHE A 13 12.15 -21.85 -12.69
C PHE A 13 13.16 -21.78 -11.53
N THR A 14 14.16 -22.67 -11.51
CA THR A 14 15.23 -22.66 -10.50
C THR A 14 15.98 -21.34 -10.50
N LEU A 15 16.39 -20.84 -11.67
CA LEU A 15 17.05 -19.54 -11.80
C LEU A 15 16.18 -18.38 -11.28
N ALA A 16 14.87 -18.43 -11.54
CA ALA A 16 13.95 -17.42 -11.05
C ALA A 16 13.81 -17.46 -9.51
N VAL A 17 13.76 -18.66 -8.92
CA VAL A 17 13.73 -18.83 -7.46
C VAL A 17 15.02 -18.32 -6.82
N ASP A 18 16.18 -18.65 -7.40
CA ASP A 18 17.48 -18.14 -6.93
C ASP A 18 17.57 -16.61 -7.01
N GLN A 19 16.95 -16.00 -8.01
CA GLN A 19 16.87 -14.54 -8.13
C GLN A 19 16.00 -13.94 -7.02
N VAL A 20 14.85 -14.55 -6.73
CA VAL A 20 13.96 -14.11 -5.64
C VAL A 20 14.66 -14.25 -4.28
N GLN A 21 15.36 -15.37 -4.04
CA GLN A 21 16.11 -15.58 -2.80
C GLN A 21 17.18 -14.50 -2.60
N ARG A 22 17.97 -14.18 -3.64
CA ARG A 22 18.96 -13.10 -3.59
C ARG A 22 18.34 -11.73 -3.34
N ALA A 23 17.18 -11.46 -3.93
CA ALA A 23 16.47 -10.19 -3.73
C ALA A 23 15.91 -10.03 -2.29
N LEU A 24 15.50 -11.14 -1.67
CA LEU A 24 14.96 -11.14 -0.30
C LEU A 24 16.05 -11.19 0.78
N GLU A 25 17.26 -11.65 0.44
CA GLU A 25 18.36 -11.81 1.38
C GLU A 25 18.65 -10.59 2.28
N PRO A 26 18.67 -9.34 1.78
CA PRO A 26 18.89 -8.17 2.63
C PRO A 26 17.82 -7.97 3.70
N ILE A 27 16.57 -8.32 3.40
CA ILE A 27 15.42 -8.18 4.30
C ILE A 27 15.38 -9.33 5.31
N LEU A 28 15.89 -10.51 4.93
CA LEU A 28 15.94 -11.69 5.82
C LEU A 28 17.11 -11.66 6.81
N LYS A 29 18.18 -10.90 6.51
CA LYS A 29 19.39 -10.80 7.36
C LYS A 29 19.19 -10.02 8.66
N GLN A 30 18.18 -9.17 8.73
CA GLN A 30 17.89 -8.33 9.91
C GLN A 30 16.40 -8.36 10.20
N PRO A 31 15.98 -8.30 11.47
CA PRO A 31 14.56 -8.27 11.79
C PRO A 31 13.94 -6.96 11.28
N LEU A 32 12.74 -7.05 10.70
CA LEU A 32 12.01 -5.89 10.18
C LEU A 32 11.80 -4.80 11.24
N SER A 33 11.69 -5.16 12.52
CA SER A 33 11.60 -4.21 13.64
C SER A 33 12.78 -3.24 13.73
N GLU A 34 13.96 -3.62 13.23
CA GLU A 34 15.16 -2.77 13.21
C GLU A 34 15.31 -1.98 11.92
N VAL A 35 14.73 -2.46 10.82
CA VAL A 35 14.82 -1.83 9.49
C VAL A 35 13.73 -0.77 9.31
N LEU A 36 12.49 -1.08 9.68
CA LEU A 36 11.33 -0.21 9.49
C LEU A 36 11.46 1.18 10.14
N PRO A 37 12.05 1.34 11.34
CA PRO A 37 12.21 2.67 11.96
C PRO A 37 13.21 3.57 11.22
N LYS A 38 14.11 3.01 10.40
CA LYS A 38 15.13 3.76 9.64
C LYS A 38 14.59 4.33 8.33
N LEU A 39 13.38 3.92 7.93
CA LEU A 39 12.75 4.32 6.68
C LEU A 39 11.76 5.47 6.88
N SER A 40 11.61 6.31 5.87
CA SER A 40 10.49 7.27 5.83
C SER A 40 9.15 6.53 5.85
N THR A 41 8.08 7.20 6.27
CA THR A 41 6.73 6.60 6.35
C THR A 41 6.31 5.96 5.02
N ILE A 42 6.59 6.63 3.89
CA ILE A 42 6.23 6.10 2.56
C ILE A 42 7.04 4.85 2.22
N GLN A 43 8.35 4.86 2.46
CA GLN A 43 9.23 3.73 2.18
C GLN A 43 8.89 2.53 3.06
N ARG A 44 8.48 2.79 4.30
CA ARG A 44 8.00 1.75 5.22
C ARG A 44 6.75 1.05 4.67
N CYS A 45 5.75 1.82 4.23
CA CYS A 45 4.54 1.26 3.63
C CYS A 45 4.83 0.44 2.37
N GLU A 46 5.77 0.90 1.53
CA GLU A 46 6.19 0.14 0.35
C GLU A 46 6.84 -1.19 0.71
N LEU A 47 7.78 -1.17 1.65
CA LEU A 47 8.47 -2.38 2.08
C LEU A 47 7.49 -3.39 2.67
N GLU A 48 6.60 -2.96 3.57
CA GLU A 48 5.58 -3.84 4.18
C GLU A 48 4.62 -4.40 3.13
N ALA A 49 4.16 -3.59 2.16
CA ALA A 49 3.29 -4.05 1.08
C ALA A 49 4.00 -5.03 0.14
N LEU A 50 5.28 -4.79 -0.18
CA LEU A 50 6.08 -5.65 -1.04
C LEU A 50 6.36 -7.00 -0.37
N VAL A 51 6.70 -7.01 0.92
CA VAL A 51 6.88 -8.24 1.70
C VAL A 51 5.59 -9.06 1.72
N ALA A 52 4.44 -8.45 1.99
CA ALA A 52 3.14 -9.14 1.94
C ALA A 52 2.86 -9.72 0.54
N TYR A 53 3.09 -8.94 -0.51
CA TYR A 53 2.92 -9.40 -1.89
C TYR A 53 3.84 -10.58 -2.23
N SER A 54 5.10 -10.55 -1.80
CA SER A 54 6.05 -11.63 -1.99
C SER A 54 5.60 -12.91 -1.30
N ILE A 55 5.13 -12.84 -0.05
CA ILE A 55 4.62 -14.01 0.69
C ILE A 55 3.42 -14.63 -0.03
N ASP A 56 2.43 -13.82 -0.37
CA ASP A 56 1.22 -14.30 -1.05
C ASP A 56 1.54 -14.90 -2.43
N THR A 57 2.48 -14.30 -3.16
CA THR A 57 2.94 -14.79 -4.46
C THR A 57 3.71 -16.10 -4.35
N LEU A 58 4.61 -16.23 -3.37
CA LEU A 58 5.35 -17.46 -3.12
C LEU A 58 4.40 -18.59 -2.71
N PHE A 59 3.39 -18.30 -1.88
CA PHE A 59 2.37 -19.26 -1.52
C PHE A 59 1.50 -19.68 -2.73
N TRP A 60 1.14 -18.73 -3.60
CA TRP A 60 0.46 -19.02 -4.86
C TRP A 60 1.30 -19.93 -5.77
N ILE A 61 2.60 -19.70 -5.87
CA ILE A 61 3.53 -20.56 -6.63
C ILE A 61 3.59 -21.96 -6.00
N PHE A 62 3.67 -22.05 -4.67
CA PHE A 62 3.65 -23.32 -3.95
C PHE A 62 2.40 -24.15 -4.26
N LEU A 63 1.21 -23.54 -4.24
CA LEU A 63 -0.03 -24.24 -4.60
C LEU A 63 0.01 -24.80 -6.02
N LYS A 64 0.54 -24.03 -6.98
CA LYS A 64 0.65 -24.47 -8.37
C LYS A 64 1.59 -25.66 -8.55
N ILE A 65 2.70 -25.69 -7.82
CA ILE A 65 3.66 -26.79 -7.87
C ILE A 65 3.03 -28.08 -7.31
N ASN A 66 2.18 -27.94 -6.28
CA ASN A 66 1.42 -29.06 -5.70
C ASN A 66 0.19 -29.46 -6.51
N GLY A 67 -0.06 -28.84 -7.68
CA GLY A 67 -1.21 -29.14 -8.52
C GLY A 67 -2.56 -28.63 -7.97
N VAL A 68 -2.54 -27.79 -6.93
CA VAL A 68 -3.75 -27.17 -6.38
C VAL A 68 -4.08 -25.92 -7.21
N PRO A 69 -5.30 -25.80 -7.77
CA PRO A 69 -5.69 -24.64 -8.58
C PRO A 69 -5.76 -23.39 -7.69
N PRO A 70 -4.85 -22.41 -7.85
CA PRO A 70 -4.76 -21.31 -6.91
C PRO A 70 -5.84 -20.24 -7.12
N LYS A 71 -6.61 -20.32 -8.22
CA LYS A 71 -7.73 -19.41 -8.51
C LYS A 71 -8.92 -19.63 -7.56
N GLU A 72 -9.09 -20.86 -7.08
CA GLU A 72 -10.15 -21.24 -6.15
C GLU A 72 -9.72 -21.06 -4.70
N HIS A 73 -8.41 -20.89 -4.47
CA HIS A 73 -7.84 -20.72 -3.14
C HIS A 73 -7.99 -19.26 -2.65
N PRO A 74 -8.26 -19.03 -1.34
CA PRO A 74 -8.37 -17.69 -0.74
C PRO A 74 -7.17 -16.75 -0.97
N VAL A 75 -5.99 -17.28 -1.29
CA VAL A 75 -4.78 -16.50 -1.62
C VAL A 75 -5.02 -15.48 -2.74
N MET A 76 -5.92 -15.76 -3.67
CA MET A 76 -6.26 -14.81 -4.74
C MET A 76 -6.90 -13.53 -4.17
N LYS A 77 -7.71 -13.66 -3.11
CA LYS A 77 -8.30 -12.50 -2.42
C LYS A 77 -7.25 -11.68 -1.70
N GLU A 78 -6.25 -12.34 -1.10
CA GLU A 78 -5.12 -11.67 -0.44
C GLU A 78 -4.25 -10.93 -1.46
N LEU A 79 -3.91 -11.55 -2.59
CA LEU A 79 -3.19 -10.88 -3.69
C LEU A 79 -3.93 -9.62 -4.18
N GLN A 80 -5.25 -9.71 -4.42
CA GLN A 80 -6.05 -8.56 -4.82
C GLN A 80 -6.12 -7.48 -3.72
N ARG A 81 -6.14 -7.90 -2.45
CA ARG A 81 -6.09 -6.98 -1.31
C ARG A 81 -4.77 -6.22 -1.31
N VAL A 82 -3.63 -6.91 -1.41
CA VAL A 82 -2.30 -6.28 -1.41
C VAL A 82 -2.10 -5.37 -2.62
N GLN A 83 -2.54 -5.78 -3.82
CA GLN A 83 -2.50 -4.92 -5.01
C GLN A 83 -3.26 -3.59 -4.82
N ARG A 84 -4.42 -3.63 -4.15
CA ARG A 84 -5.16 -2.40 -3.79
C ARG A 84 -4.36 -1.50 -2.84
N TYR A 85 -3.61 -2.06 -1.89
CA TYR A 85 -2.76 -1.27 -1.01
C TYR A 85 -1.57 -0.65 -1.75
N ILE A 86 -0.92 -1.40 -2.65
CA ILE A 86 0.14 -0.86 -3.51
C ILE A 86 -0.39 0.31 -4.34
N ALA A 87 -1.59 0.19 -4.92
CA ALA A 87 -2.23 1.28 -5.64
C ALA A 87 -2.45 2.52 -4.77
N LYS A 88 -2.94 2.36 -3.52
CA LYS A 88 -3.10 3.48 -2.58
C LYS A 88 -1.77 4.15 -2.23
N ILE A 89 -0.71 3.37 -2.03
CA ILE A 89 0.63 3.91 -1.75
C ILE A 89 1.13 4.73 -2.94
N ASN A 90 0.96 4.23 -4.16
CA ASN A 90 1.34 4.95 -5.38
C ASN A 90 0.53 6.25 -5.58
N SER A 91 -0.77 6.22 -5.28
CA SER A 91 -1.58 7.44 -5.28
C SER A 91 -1.08 8.46 -4.25
N ALA A 92 -0.77 8.03 -3.03
CA ALA A 92 -0.25 8.91 -1.98
C ALA A 92 1.12 9.52 -2.32
N LYS A 93 1.95 8.83 -3.10
CA LYS A 93 3.23 9.33 -3.59
C LYS A 93 3.11 10.38 -4.69
N THR A 94 2.10 10.22 -5.55
CA THR A 94 1.91 11.06 -6.74
C THR A 94 1.09 12.30 -6.46
N THR A 95 0.27 12.29 -5.40
CA THR A 95 -0.30 13.53 -4.85
C THR A 95 0.83 14.36 -4.24
N PRO A 96 1.21 15.49 -4.85
CA PRO A 96 2.30 16.29 -4.31
C PRO A 96 1.89 16.76 -2.91
N SER A 97 2.79 16.55 -1.94
CA SER A 97 2.69 17.14 -0.59
C SER A 97 2.93 18.65 -0.61
N THR A 98 2.52 19.33 -1.69
CA THR A 98 2.67 20.76 -1.90
C THR A 98 1.36 21.43 -1.52
N GLY A 99 1.11 21.59 -0.22
CA GLY A 99 0.29 22.65 0.41
C GLY A 99 -1.09 23.09 -0.14
N ASN A 100 -1.61 22.56 -1.25
CA ASN A 100 -2.74 23.17 -1.97
C ASN A 100 -3.56 22.22 -2.87
N ASP A 101 -3.29 20.91 -2.93
CA ASP A 101 -4.07 20.01 -3.79
C ASP A 101 -5.13 19.21 -3.01
N GLY A 102 -6.40 19.56 -3.23
CA GLY A 102 -7.53 18.63 -3.05
C GLY A 102 -8.28 18.65 -1.73
N ARG A 103 -7.96 19.52 -0.76
CA ARG A 103 -8.94 19.87 0.28
C ARG A 103 -9.98 20.81 -0.33
N THR A 104 -11.05 20.26 -0.92
CA THR A 104 -12.25 21.06 -1.23
C THR A 104 -12.87 21.66 0.03
N MET A 105 -12.52 21.11 1.20
CA MET A 105 -12.76 21.71 2.50
C MET A 105 -11.68 22.75 2.82
N GLN A 106 -11.60 23.81 2.01
CA GLN A 106 -11.00 25.05 2.50
C GLN A 106 -12.02 25.67 3.46
N LEU A 107 -11.61 25.93 4.70
CA LEU A 107 -12.45 26.63 5.66
C LEU A 107 -12.63 28.07 5.16
N ASP A 108 -13.86 28.43 4.79
CA ASP A 108 -14.23 29.82 4.54
C ASP A 108 -14.19 30.56 5.88
N LYS A 109 -13.06 31.24 6.12
CA LYS A 109 -12.82 32.01 7.33
C LYS A 109 -13.82 33.16 7.46
N ASP A 110 -14.26 33.75 6.36
CA ASP A 110 -15.22 34.85 6.37
C ASP A 110 -16.62 34.35 6.75
N ALA A 111 -17.03 33.18 6.26
CA ALA A 111 -18.26 32.53 6.69
C ALA A 111 -18.21 32.14 8.17
N ALA A 112 -17.10 31.57 8.64
CA ALA A 112 -16.90 31.24 10.05
C ALA A 112 -17.00 32.50 10.93
N ASP A 113 -16.37 33.61 10.53
CA ASP A 113 -16.45 34.90 11.22
C ASP A 113 -17.88 35.45 11.26
N ARG A 114 -18.66 35.32 10.18
CA ARG A 114 -20.08 35.71 10.15
C ARG A 114 -20.91 34.89 11.12
N PHE A 115 -20.70 33.58 11.17
CA PHE A 115 -21.39 32.71 12.14
C PHE A 115 -21.07 33.13 13.56
N ILE A 116 -19.79 33.32 13.89
CA ILE A 116 -19.33 33.77 15.21
C ILE A 116 -19.96 35.14 15.56
N LYS A 117 -19.89 36.12 14.66
CA LYS A 117 -20.47 37.46 14.87
C LYS A 117 -21.99 37.42 15.03
N SER A 118 -22.70 36.58 14.27
CA SER A 118 -24.16 36.46 14.34
C SER A 118 -24.66 35.83 15.64
N VAL A 119 -23.88 34.91 16.22
CA VAL A 119 -24.19 34.26 17.51
C VAL A 119 -23.82 35.16 18.68
N ILE A 120 -22.79 36.01 18.54
CA ILE A 120 -22.36 36.96 19.57
C ILE A 120 -23.20 38.26 19.54
N SER A 121 -23.70 38.69 18.37
CA SER A 121 -24.45 39.95 18.21
C SER A 121 -25.94 39.99 18.60
N PRO A 122 -26.66 38.94 19.07
CA PRO A 122 -28.07 39.10 19.44
C PRO A 122 -28.27 39.46 20.92
N SER A 123 -27.24 39.95 21.64
CA SER A 123 -27.37 40.35 23.06
C SER A 123 -27.02 41.82 23.36
N SER A 124 -26.54 42.62 22.41
CA SER A 124 -26.13 44.01 22.68
C SER A 124 -26.95 45.11 21.99
N SER A 125 -27.93 44.79 21.13
CA SER A 125 -28.73 45.79 20.40
C SER A 125 -30.25 45.73 20.62
N SER A 126 -30.72 44.99 21.63
CA SER A 126 -32.14 44.99 22.03
C SER A 126 -32.37 45.88 23.26
N SER A 127 -32.17 47.20 23.13
CA SER A 127 -32.73 48.17 24.08
C SER A 127 -32.87 49.56 23.47
N LYS A 128 -34.00 49.81 22.80
CA LYS A 128 -34.95 50.91 23.12
C LYS A 128 -36.05 50.99 22.04
N ARG A 129 -37.23 50.48 22.40
CA ARG A 129 -38.49 51.16 22.08
C ARG A 129 -38.79 52.12 23.23
#